data_AF-A0A3N9NVX3-F1
#
_entry.id   AF-A0A3N9NVX3-F1
#
_cell.length_a   1.000
_cell.length_b   1.000
_cell.length_c   1.000
_cell.angle_alpha   90.00
_cell.angle_beta   90.00
_cell.angle_gamma   90.00
#
_symmetry.space_group_name_H-M   'P 1'
#
loop_
_entity.id
_entity.type
_entity.pdbx_description
1 polymer ?
#
loop_
_entity_poly.entity_id
_entity_poly.type
_entity_poly.pdbx_seq_one_letter_code
_entity_poly.pdbx_strand_id
1 'polypeptide(L)'
;MNSVYGSKPAFKWTAAFLLVFLVASLIPCAGRSAAAEETSSSTVEQVVLDPGFGYRSIWETLANELYKSSPVTAYLPTRLPDSGQLYYGISSRLTQEGYAIQLFTTDKVLAAASSLPGTASPARKPGDVLMEASAGAAQSSFPHGDTLLLAKNGWAMYADSAAAGTENRKRQLVQAFSQAAKFATPLSADSKGIINVSGTGSSAVYSAYWSYGGKTGYTLVSHTTLTDFVSVLYSFRPVINLLNQADVVLLPLGMELNWQLGRTSAFLPRENKRIVLSSAPILVSGNPYFPLKDAIAFIQGHMQTVPSENAVYFSENGYYNQLKLNLKTGQVFKGSQKIATIKVRRQNGVTLLPLNFLHEYLGLTFSYNSAAKAGKIQYSTWFTNNRPLKGSSATLSVSVLGTGNFSYESSRIGSFGSYSYQQSKPPQGYNGRKYSIYQVSIPLLPGENEFVYRDSITGRIINSIPVNSALTAADIPFRYSGLPYYDSLTLNPKLTSSDGTDWPAGYAETSSYVDLSGVIQGSGKGISSLRLTLRPVNGRESKAVSFPVAKDGHFSYRIKPDKGKGSYTVTLYNPPRSVPLADLAAIVSFTIVVK
;
A
#
# COMPACT_ATOMS: atom_id res chain seq x y z
N MET A 1 48.48 63.13 -25.23
CA MET A 1 47.34 62.23 -25.48
C MET A 1 46.29 62.55 -24.43
N ASN A 2 45.67 63.73 -24.55
CA ASN A 2 44.30 63.96 -25.06
C ASN A 2 43.26 63.12 -24.29
N SER A 3 42.19 63.63 -23.69
CA SER A 3 41.68 64.94 -23.29
C SER A 3 40.30 64.59 -22.67
N VAL A 4 39.96 65.03 -21.45
CA VAL A 4 38.86 65.96 -21.11
C VAL A 4 37.48 65.54 -21.68
N TYR A 5 36.39 65.28 -20.94
CA TYR A 5 35.58 66.10 -20.00
C TYR A 5 34.69 65.15 -19.15
N GLY A 6 34.39 65.35 -17.85
CA GLY A 6 33.48 66.38 -17.28
C GLY A 6 32.02 66.07 -17.66
N SER A 7 31.00 65.93 -16.80
CA SER A 7 30.62 66.60 -15.54
C SER A 7 29.34 65.96 -14.95
N LYS A 8 29.13 66.01 -13.61
CA LYS A 8 27.80 65.92 -12.93
C LYS A 8 27.04 67.28 -13.08
N PRO A 9 25.86 67.61 -12.47
CA PRO A 9 24.86 66.91 -11.62
C PRO A 9 23.36 67.29 -11.94
N ALA A 10 22.46 67.18 -10.93
CA ALA A 10 21.07 67.72 -10.78
C ALA A 10 19.94 66.73 -11.14
N PHE A 11 19.13 66.15 -10.23
CA PHE A 11 18.34 66.70 -9.10
C PHE A 11 17.43 67.86 -9.54
N LYS A 12 16.15 67.59 -9.83
CA LYS A 12 15.01 67.98 -8.95
C LYS A 12 13.63 67.94 -9.62
N TRP A 13 12.69 67.26 -8.92
CA TRP A 13 11.27 67.63 -8.65
C TRP A 13 10.31 67.49 -9.84
N THR A 14 9.11 66.91 -9.76
CA THR A 14 8.14 66.70 -8.66
C THR A 14 7.14 65.63 -9.15
N ALA A 15 6.89 64.57 -8.38
CA ALA A 15 5.79 64.47 -7.40
C ALA A 15 4.39 64.41 -8.05
N ALA A 16 3.77 63.23 -7.99
CA ALA A 16 2.42 63.02 -7.45
C ALA A 16 1.97 61.58 -7.78
N PHE A 17 1.21 60.97 -6.87
CA PHE A 17 0.51 59.68 -7.03
C PHE A 17 1.33 58.39 -6.97
N LEU A 18 1.90 58.05 -5.81
CA LEU A 18 1.90 56.64 -5.38
C LEU A 18 2.10 56.49 -3.86
N LEU A 19 1.26 57.18 -3.08
CA LEU A 19 1.17 56.99 -1.63
C LEU A 19 -0.29 57.00 -1.16
N VAL A 20 -1.06 56.02 -1.63
CA VAL A 20 -2.38 55.66 -1.06
C VAL A 20 -2.54 54.15 -0.82
N PHE A 21 -1.60 53.29 -1.24
CA PHE A 21 -1.74 51.83 -1.06
C PHE A 21 -0.78 51.20 -0.05
N LEU A 22 -0.37 51.97 0.97
CA LEU A 22 0.53 51.49 2.02
C LEU A 22 -0.03 51.73 3.44
N VAL A 23 -1.34 51.51 3.63
CA VAL A 23 -1.95 51.12 4.92
C VAL A 23 -3.23 50.31 4.64
N ALA A 24 -3.08 49.06 4.17
CA ALA A 24 -4.12 48.03 4.25
C ALA A 24 -3.51 46.64 4.55
N SER A 25 -2.28 46.63 5.05
CA SER A 25 -1.68 45.48 5.73
C SER A 25 -2.21 45.43 7.16
N LEU A 26 -3.47 45.00 7.32
CA LEU A 26 -4.12 44.52 8.54
C LEU A 26 -5.57 44.15 8.18
N ILE A 27 -5.81 42.86 7.96
CA ILE A 27 -7.05 42.05 8.07
C ILE A 27 -6.93 40.87 7.07
N PRO A 28 -6.50 39.67 7.53
CA PRO A 28 -6.74 38.43 6.80
C PRO A 28 -7.98 37.77 7.41
N CYS A 29 -9.17 38.00 6.86
CA CYS A 29 -10.35 37.16 7.13
C CYS A 29 -11.54 37.45 6.19
N ALA A 30 -12.02 36.34 5.58
CA ALA A 30 -13.42 35.98 5.31
C ALA A 30 -14.10 36.29 3.94
N GLY A 31 -14.50 35.20 3.26
CA GLY A 31 -15.63 35.10 2.30
C GLY A 31 -15.35 34.28 1.01
N ARG A 32 -15.31 32.92 1.03
CA ARG A 32 -16.38 31.93 0.70
C ARG A 32 -16.96 32.03 -0.75
N SER A 33 -17.25 30.97 -1.53
CA SER A 33 -17.26 29.50 -1.38
C SER A 33 -17.56 28.77 -2.73
N ALA A 34 -17.06 27.51 -2.83
CA ALA A 34 -17.62 26.27 -3.44
C ALA A 34 -18.01 26.22 -4.95
N ALA A 35 -17.65 25.20 -5.73
CA ALA A 35 -17.70 23.77 -5.41
C ALA A 35 -16.37 23.16 -4.91
N ALA A 36 -16.43 22.63 -3.69
CA ALA A 36 -15.33 22.04 -2.95
C ALA A 36 -15.17 20.55 -3.29
N GLU A 37 -13.99 20.16 -3.80
CA GLU A 37 -13.31 19.00 -3.21
C GLU A 37 -12.78 19.49 -1.86
N GLU A 38 -13.29 18.92 -0.77
CA GLU A 38 -12.70 19.09 0.56
C GLU A 38 -11.25 18.61 0.52
N THR A 39 -10.34 19.52 0.19
CA THR A 39 -8.96 19.40 0.60
C THR A 39 -8.96 19.66 2.09
N SER A 40 -9.18 18.61 2.86
CA SER A 40 -8.84 18.62 4.27
C SER A 40 -7.36 18.98 4.36
N SER A 41 -7.07 20.22 4.76
CA SER A 41 -5.78 20.61 5.30
C SER A 41 -5.67 20.02 6.70
N SER A 42 -5.74 18.69 6.81
CA SER A 42 -5.08 18.00 7.90
C SER A 42 -3.62 17.90 7.48
N THR A 43 -2.71 18.29 8.36
CA THR A 43 -1.37 17.71 8.36
C THR A 43 -1.53 16.21 8.12
N VAL A 44 -1.27 15.74 6.89
CA VAL A 44 -1.41 14.32 6.54
C VAL A 44 -0.48 13.58 7.50
N GLU A 45 -1.09 12.96 8.51
CA GLU A 45 -0.38 12.31 9.58
C GLU A 45 0.31 11.09 8.97
N GLN A 46 1.60 11.25 8.64
CA GLN A 46 2.38 10.23 7.96
C GLN A 46 2.72 9.14 8.96
N VAL A 47 1.90 8.09 9.01
CA VAL A 47 2.12 6.98 9.93
C VAL A 47 3.05 5.95 9.33
N VAL A 48 4.09 5.58 10.07
CA VAL A 48 4.97 4.47 9.72
C VAL A 48 4.30 3.17 10.19
N LEU A 49 4.17 2.12 9.37
CA LEU A 49 3.79 0.75 9.80
C LEU A 49 4.79 -0.29 9.25
N ASP A 50 4.88 -1.47 9.86
CA ASP A 50 5.52 -2.63 9.21
C ASP A 50 4.47 -3.31 8.30
N PRO A 51 4.89 -3.96 7.19
CA PRO A 51 4.10 -4.87 6.36
C PRO A 51 3.44 -6.07 7.08
N GLY A 52 3.15 -5.98 8.36
CA GLY A 52 2.54 -6.99 9.20
C GLY A 52 1.78 -6.33 10.33
N PHE A 53 1.11 -5.21 10.00
CA PHE A 53 0.14 -4.54 10.86
C PHE A 53 -0.67 -5.58 11.62
N GLY A 54 -0.97 -5.37 12.91
CA GLY A 54 -1.40 -6.41 13.87
C GLY A 54 -2.43 -7.45 13.39
N TYR A 55 -3.16 -7.17 12.32
CA TYR A 55 -3.92 -8.10 11.49
C TYR A 55 -3.08 -9.28 10.94
N ARG A 56 -3.46 -10.53 11.27
CA ARG A 56 -2.76 -11.79 10.98
C ARG A 56 -1.40 -11.98 11.69
N SER A 57 -1.16 -11.26 12.78
CA SER A 57 -0.02 -11.51 13.67
C SER A 57 -0.49 -12.19 14.97
N ILE A 58 0.44 -12.77 15.73
CA ILE A 58 0.15 -13.24 17.10
C ILE A 58 -0.45 -12.15 18.01
N TRP A 59 -0.23 -10.87 17.69
CA TRP A 59 -0.70 -9.73 18.48
C TRP A 59 -2.14 -9.31 18.16
N GLU A 60 -2.78 -9.86 17.11
CA GLU A 60 -4.07 -9.39 16.61
C GLU A 60 -5.17 -9.39 17.68
N THR A 61 -5.32 -10.52 18.37
CA THR A 61 -6.37 -10.71 19.38
C THR A 61 -6.19 -9.73 20.54
N LEU A 62 -4.96 -9.56 21.02
CA LEU A 62 -4.63 -8.60 22.07
C LEU A 62 -4.85 -7.15 21.60
N ALA A 63 -4.40 -6.81 20.40
CA ALA A 63 -4.60 -5.48 19.84
C ALA A 63 -6.08 -5.10 19.81
N ASN A 64 -6.93 -6.03 19.33
CA ASN A 64 -8.38 -5.84 19.23
C ASN A 64 -9.02 -5.57 20.59
N GLU A 65 -8.53 -6.24 21.64
CA GLU A 65 -9.05 -6.06 22.98
C GLU A 65 -8.55 -4.75 23.62
N LEU A 66 -7.26 -4.43 23.47
CA LEU A 66 -6.72 -3.16 23.95
C LEU A 66 -7.39 -1.94 23.27
N TYR A 67 -7.75 -2.06 22.00
CA TYR A 67 -8.49 -1.02 21.29
C TYR A 67 -9.85 -0.72 21.93
N LYS A 68 -10.55 -1.75 22.43
CA LYS A 68 -11.87 -1.60 23.05
C LYS A 68 -11.78 -1.14 24.49
N SER A 69 -10.74 -1.59 25.21
CA SER A 69 -10.76 -1.63 26.66
C SER A 69 -9.64 -0.81 27.33
N SER A 70 -8.64 -0.33 26.57
CA SER A 70 -7.55 0.49 27.12
C SER A 70 -7.84 1.99 27.02
N PRO A 71 -7.46 2.80 28.04
CA PRO A 71 -7.62 4.26 28.00
C PRO A 71 -6.60 4.97 27.08
N VAL A 72 -5.62 4.25 26.53
CA VAL A 72 -4.58 4.80 25.64
C VAL A 72 -4.46 3.99 24.35
N THR A 73 -3.98 4.63 23.28
CA THR A 73 -3.75 3.94 22.01
C THR A 73 -2.63 2.92 22.15
N ALA A 74 -2.92 1.66 21.84
CA ALA A 74 -1.94 0.58 21.87
C ALA A 74 -0.87 0.75 20.79
N TYR A 75 0.39 0.71 21.23
CA TYR A 75 1.57 0.54 20.41
C TYR A 75 2.16 -0.84 20.72
N LEU A 76 1.98 -1.78 19.79
CA LEU A 76 2.49 -3.15 19.92
C LEU A 76 3.55 -3.43 18.83
N PRO A 77 4.50 -4.32 19.09
CA PRO A 77 5.40 -4.80 18.06
C PRO A 77 4.66 -5.63 17.01
N THR A 78 5.12 -5.60 15.76
CA THR A 78 4.57 -6.43 14.66
C THR A 78 5.32 -7.77 14.49
N ARG A 79 6.38 -7.99 15.27
CA ARG A 79 7.21 -9.19 15.19
C ARG A 79 7.59 -9.68 16.58
N LEU A 80 7.94 -10.96 16.65
CA LEU A 80 8.56 -11.57 17.83
C LEU A 80 10.09 -11.42 17.74
N PRO A 81 10.81 -11.61 18.86
CA PRO A 81 12.26 -11.75 18.86
C PRO A 81 12.72 -12.85 17.88
N ASP A 82 13.87 -12.67 17.25
CA ASP A 82 14.46 -13.61 16.31
C ASP A 82 15.25 -14.73 17.05
N SER A 83 15.01 -14.90 18.36
CA SER A 83 15.79 -15.74 19.28
C SER A 83 15.66 -17.25 19.03
N GLY A 84 14.98 -17.67 17.96
CA GLY A 84 14.90 -19.07 17.52
C GLY A 84 14.15 -19.99 18.48
N GLN A 85 13.42 -19.43 19.44
CA GLN A 85 12.69 -20.20 20.45
C GLN A 85 11.55 -21.02 19.84
N LEU A 86 11.19 -22.09 20.54
CA LEU A 86 10.23 -23.07 20.05
C LEU A 86 8.81 -22.52 20.06
N TYR A 87 8.41 -21.84 21.14
CA TYR A 87 7.16 -21.09 21.27
C TYR A 87 7.33 -19.89 22.22
N TYR A 88 6.53 -18.86 21.96
CA TYR A 88 6.39 -17.70 22.84
C TYR A 88 5.01 -17.62 23.47
N GLY A 89 4.95 -17.15 24.71
CA GLY A 89 3.72 -16.82 25.41
C GLY A 89 3.59 -15.32 25.64
N ILE A 90 2.36 -14.81 25.58
CA ILE A 90 2.02 -13.42 25.85
C ILE A 90 1.08 -13.40 27.04
N SER A 91 1.37 -12.57 28.04
CA SER A 91 0.44 -12.20 29.11
C SER A 91 0.24 -10.71 29.11
N SER A 92 -0.99 -10.26 29.32
CA SER A 92 -1.31 -8.84 29.35
C SER A 92 -2.32 -8.51 30.46
N ARG A 93 -2.37 -7.23 30.83
CA ARG A 93 -3.37 -6.67 31.74
C ARG A 93 -3.65 -5.21 31.39
N LEU A 94 -4.87 -4.77 31.68
CA LEU A 94 -5.21 -3.35 31.70
C LEU A 94 -4.71 -2.73 33.00
N THR A 95 -4.24 -1.49 32.92
CA THR A 95 -3.95 -0.66 34.08
C THR A 95 -4.91 0.53 34.09
N GLN A 96 -5.00 1.25 35.20
CA GLN A 96 -5.85 2.45 35.27
C GLN A 96 -5.49 3.49 34.20
N GLU A 97 -4.22 3.55 33.82
CA GLU A 97 -3.70 4.55 32.89
C GLU A 97 -3.38 3.99 31.50
N GLY A 98 -3.53 2.67 31.27
CA GLY A 98 -3.19 2.05 30.00
C GLY A 98 -3.11 0.52 30.05
N TYR A 99 -1.93 -0.04 29.77
CA TYR A 99 -1.73 -1.49 29.68
C TYR A 99 -0.30 -1.93 30.00
N ALA A 100 -0.15 -3.20 30.36
CA ALA A 100 1.14 -3.87 30.50
C ALA A 100 1.11 -5.25 29.86
N ILE A 101 2.21 -5.63 29.21
CA ILE A 101 2.38 -6.84 28.40
C ILE A 101 3.73 -7.46 28.72
N GLN A 102 3.76 -8.78 28.83
CA GLN A 102 4.99 -9.55 28.95
C GLN A 102 5.00 -10.64 27.88
N LEU A 103 6.14 -10.76 27.20
CA LEU A 103 6.48 -11.84 26.29
C LEU A 103 7.46 -12.77 27.01
N PHE A 104 7.15 -14.06 27.04
CA PHE A 104 7.94 -15.07 27.76
C PHE A 104 8.13 -16.34 26.94
N THR A 105 9.12 -17.16 27.30
CA THR A 105 9.34 -18.47 26.66
C THR A 105 8.36 -19.52 27.15
N THR A 106 7.91 -20.40 26.26
CA THR A 106 7.08 -21.55 26.63
C THR A 106 7.39 -22.75 25.74
N ASP A 107 7.11 -23.95 26.26
CA ASP A 107 7.25 -25.24 25.58
C ASP A 107 6.03 -25.60 24.71
N LYS A 108 4.93 -24.85 24.81
CA LYS A 108 3.65 -25.15 24.15
C LYS A 108 3.05 -23.93 23.47
N VAL A 109 2.29 -24.17 22.40
CA VAL A 109 1.45 -23.13 21.79
C VAL A 109 0.37 -22.74 22.81
N LEU A 110 0.28 -21.44 23.11
CA LEU A 110 -0.79 -20.93 23.95
C LEU A 110 -2.04 -20.61 23.13
N ALA A 111 -3.21 -20.74 23.74
CA ALA A 111 -4.47 -20.33 23.12
C ALA A 111 -4.51 -18.80 22.95
N ALA A 112 -5.13 -18.30 21.87
CA ALA A 112 -5.23 -16.86 21.62
C ALA A 112 -5.83 -16.07 22.80
N ALA A 113 -6.79 -16.65 23.51
CA ALA A 113 -7.41 -16.07 24.70
C ALA A 113 -6.41 -15.82 25.86
N SER A 114 -5.30 -16.57 25.94
CA SER A 114 -4.31 -16.36 26.99
C SER A 114 -3.52 -15.06 26.81
N SER A 115 -3.53 -14.49 25.60
CA SER A 115 -2.89 -13.20 25.31
C SER A 115 -3.73 -12.00 25.76
N LEU A 116 -5.03 -12.20 26.02
CA LEU A 116 -5.98 -11.14 26.35
C LEU A 116 -5.72 -10.56 27.75
N PRO A 117 -6.10 -9.28 27.98
CA PRO A 117 -5.92 -8.65 29.28
C PRO A 117 -6.76 -9.37 30.36
N GLY A 118 -6.08 -9.95 31.36
CA GLY A 118 -6.72 -10.57 32.52
C GLY A 118 -6.68 -9.69 33.77
N THR A 119 -7.47 -10.04 34.79
CA THR A 119 -7.47 -9.37 36.11
C THR A 119 -6.16 -9.54 36.87
N ALA A 120 -5.39 -10.59 36.56
CA ALA A 120 -4.01 -10.78 37.00
C ALA A 120 -3.19 -11.43 35.88
N SER A 121 -2.12 -10.78 35.41
CA SER A 121 -1.07 -11.48 34.66
C SER A 121 -0.30 -12.36 35.66
N PRO A 122 -0.15 -13.68 35.43
CA PRO A 122 0.60 -14.54 36.34
C PRO A 122 2.02 -13.99 36.45
N ALA A 123 2.47 -13.69 37.68
CA ALA A 123 3.84 -13.26 37.93
C ALA A 123 4.80 -14.34 37.40
N ARG A 124 5.53 -14.01 36.34
CA ARG A 124 6.53 -14.91 35.74
C ARG A 124 7.86 -14.74 36.46
N LYS A 125 8.65 -15.80 36.51
CA LYS A 125 10.02 -15.71 37.00
C LYS A 125 10.80 -14.77 36.07
N PRO A 126 11.67 -13.89 36.59
CA PRO A 126 12.43 -12.95 35.76
C PRO A 126 13.20 -13.61 34.61
N GLY A 127 13.68 -14.84 34.78
CA GLY A 127 14.41 -15.59 33.74
C GLY A 127 13.55 -16.12 32.59
N ASP A 128 12.22 -16.17 32.74
CA ASP A 128 11.30 -16.62 31.69
C ASP A 128 10.82 -15.47 30.80
N VAL A 129 10.96 -14.22 31.27
CA VAL A 129 10.50 -13.01 30.58
C VAL A 129 11.55 -12.55 29.60
N LEU A 130 11.17 -12.46 28.33
CA LEU A 130 12.04 -12.00 27.26
C LEU A 130 11.90 -10.50 27.04
N MET A 131 10.66 -10.03 27.01
CA MET A 131 10.35 -8.63 26.76
C MET A 131 9.13 -8.18 27.55
N GLU A 132 9.12 -6.91 27.90
CA GLU A 132 8.02 -6.24 28.59
C GLU A 132 7.66 -4.98 27.82
N ALA A 133 6.37 -4.72 27.65
CA ALA A 133 5.88 -3.51 27.02
C ALA A 133 4.76 -2.91 27.86
N SER A 134 4.72 -1.59 27.98
CA SER A 134 3.65 -0.90 28.70
C SER A 134 3.33 0.45 28.10
N ALA A 135 2.12 0.93 28.37
CA ALA A 135 1.73 2.31 28.14
C ALA A 135 0.92 2.84 29.33
N GLY A 136 1.12 4.12 29.64
CA GLY A 136 0.45 4.81 30.75
C GLY A 136 0.62 6.33 30.65
N ALA A 137 0.39 7.05 31.74
CA ALA A 137 0.70 8.47 31.79
C ALA A 137 2.19 8.70 31.46
N ALA A 138 2.48 9.75 30.68
CA ALA A 138 3.86 10.10 30.36
C ALA A 138 4.61 10.48 31.64
N GLN A 139 5.76 9.83 31.85
CA GLN A 139 6.71 10.20 32.89
C GLN A 139 7.50 11.45 32.46
N SER A 140 7.74 12.34 33.40
CA SER A 140 8.55 13.56 33.22
C SER A 140 10.04 13.26 33.02
N SER A 141 10.50 12.10 33.50
CA SER A 141 11.86 11.59 33.32
C SER A 141 11.83 10.07 33.29
N PHE A 142 12.78 9.45 32.57
CA PHE A 142 12.92 8.01 32.47
C PHE A 142 14.34 7.60 32.89
N PRO A 143 14.52 6.50 33.66
CA PRO A 143 15.84 6.05 34.09
C PRO A 143 16.79 5.84 32.90
N HIS A 144 17.99 6.39 33.00
CA HIS A 144 19.05 6.23 32.01
C HIS A 144 20.41 6.15 32.68
N GLY A 145 21.37 5.54 31.97
CA GLY A 145 22.74 5.43 32.41
C GLY A 145 23.49 6.76 32.41
N ASP A 146 24.72 6.72 32.91
CA ASP A 146 25.63 7.86 33.04
C ASP A 146 26.32 8.24 31.72
N THR A 147 26.42 7.30 30.78
CA THR A 147 27.19 7.47 29.54
C THR A 147 26.27 7.71 28.37
N LEU A 148 26.27 8.93 27.81
CA LEU A 148 25.61 9.22 26.54
C LEU A 148 26.38 8.59 25.38
N LEU A 149 25.73 7.68 24.65
CA LEU A 149 26.28 6.99 23.48
C LEU A 149 26.00 7.77 22.19
N LEU A 150 24.75 8.22 22.02
CA LEU A 150 24.28 8.88 20.80
C LEU A 150 23.05 9.74 21.13
N ALA A 151 22.97 10.94 20.57
CA ALA A 151 21.76 11.76 20.55
C ALA A 151 21.43 12.13 19.10
N LYS A 152 20.25 11.75 18.61
CA LYS A 152 19.82 11.97 17.22
C LYS A 152 18.31 11.95 17.08
N ASN A 153 17.75 12.85 16.27
CA ASN A 153 16.31 12.91 15.92
C ASN A 153 15.36 12.91 17.14
N GLY A 154 15.70 13.66 18.21
CA GLY A 154 14.87 13.72 19.43
C GLY A 154 15.02 12.51 20.37
N TRP A 155 15.94 11.59 20.06
CA TRP A 155 16.25 10.43 20.89
C TRP A 155 17.65 10.51 21.49
N ALA A 156 17.78 10.09 22.75
CA ALA A 156 19.05 9.93 23.45
C ALA A 156 19.25 8.46 23.85
N MET A 157 20.43 7.92 23.54
CA MET A 157 20.82 6.55 23.90
C MET A 157 21.91 6.60 24.95
N TYR A 158 21.65 5.98 26.10
CA TYR A 158 22.56 5.89 27.23
C TYR A 158 23.01 4.44 27.49
N ALA A 159 24.13 4.31 28.16
CA ALA A 159 24.58 3.09 28.81
C ALA A 159 25.01 3.40 30.24
N ASP A 160 24.83 2.45 31.17
CA ASP A 160 25.49 2.52 32.47
C ASP A 160 26.99 2.14 32.36
N SER A 161 27.75 2.46 33.41
CA SER A 161 29.17 2.15 33.51
C SER A 161 29.51 0.69 33.21
N ALA A 162 28.65 -0.26 33.61
CA ALA A 162 28.87 -1.68 33.34
C ALA A 162 28.69 -2.00 31.85
N ALA A 163 27.59 -1.56 31.24
CA ALA A 163 27.23 -1.76 29.84
C ALA A 163 28.21 -1.08 28.87
N ALA A 164 28.68 0.12 29.23
CA ALA A 164 29.70 0.83 28.49
C ALA A 164 31.01 0.03 28.52
N GLY A 165 31.46 -0.38 29.72
CA GLY A 165 32.44 -1.43 30.03
C GLY A 165 33.85 -1.35 29.39
N THR A 166 33.93 -1.18 28.07
CA THR A 166 35.13 -1.00 27.26
C THR A 166 34.85 -0.10 26.05
N GLU A 167 35.86 0.59 25.53
CA GLU A 167 35.72 1.42 24.32
C GLU A 167 35.27 0.64 23.07
N ASN A 168 35.60 -0.66 22.97
CA ASN A 168 35.09 -1.50 21.89
C ASN A 168 33.59 -1.77 22.02
N ARG A 169 33.11 -2.06 23.24
CA ARG A 169 31.68 -2.28 23.49
C ARG A 169 30.87 -1.01 23.26
N LYS A 170 31.37 0.13 23.73
CA LYS A 170 30.80 1.45 23.47
C LYS A 170 30.67 1.71 21.97
N ARG A 171 31.72 1.48 21.17
CA ARG A 171 31.67 1.61 19.70
C ARG A 171 30.63 0.69 19.05
N GLN A 172 30.52 -0.57 19.50
CA GLN A 172 29.49 -1.49 19.01
C GLN A 172 28.07 -0.99 19.29
N LEU A 173 27.81 -0.48 20.51
CA LEU A 173 26.52 0.09 20.87
C LEU A 173 26.20 1.34 20.06
N VAL A 174 27.17 2.25 19.90
CA VAL A 174 27.03 3.45 19.05
C VAL A 174 26.72 3.06 17.62
N GLN A 175 27.39 2.06 17.05
CA GLN A 175 27.14 1.60 15.69
C GLN A 175 25.74 0.98 15.56
N ALA A 176 25.35 0.11 16.49
CA ALA A 176 24.02 -0.51 16.51
C ALA A 176 22.91 0.56 16.61
N PHE A 177 23.04 1.51 17.53
CA PHE A 177 22.07 2.59 17.71
C PHE A 177 22.13 3.67 16.63
N SER A 178 23.26 3.88 15.96
CA SER A 178 23.34 4.77 14.79
C SER A 178 22.57 4.20 13.60
N GLN A 179 22.59 2.88 13.42
CA GLN A 179 21.71 2.22 12.46
C GLN A 179 20.26 2.24 12.96
N ALA A 180 20.04 2.07 14.26
CA ALA A 180 18.70 2.11 14.83
C ALA A 180 18.03 3.47 14.79
N ALA A 181 18.77 4.55 14.99
CA ALA A 181 18.27 5.92 14.89
C ALA A 181 17.74 6.26 13.49
N LYS A 182 18.11 5.49 12.44
CA LYS A 182 17.53 5.64 11.09
C LYS A 182 16.10 5.09 10.99
N PHE A 183 15.68 4.27 11.96
CA PHE A 183 14.56 3.33 11.78
C PHE A 183 13.64 3.18 13.02
N ALA A 184 14.15 3.43 14.23
CA ALA A 184 13.46 3.29 15.52
C ALA A 184 12.91 4.62 16.05
N THR A 185 13.36 5.77 15.54
CA THR A 185 12.84 7.08 15.96
C THR A 185 11.50 7.33 15.25
N PRO A 186 10.39 7.49 15.98
CA PRO A 186 9.14 7.91 15.36
C PRO A 186 9.38 9.25 14.65
N LEU A 187 8.94 9.34 13.40
CA LEU A 187 9.30 10.45 12.51
C LEU A 187 8.49 11.74 12.78
N SER A 188 7.70 11.78 13.85
CA SER A 188 7.12 13.03 14.34
C SER A 188 8.22 13.83 15.02
N ALA A 189 8.34 15.11 14.66
CA ALA A 189 9.20 16.07 15.37
C ALA A 189 8.84 16.17 16.86
N ASP A 190 7.62 15.74 17.24
CA ASP A 190 7.10 15.76 18.61
C ASP A 190 7.39 14.47 19.39
N SER A 191 8.01 13.47 18.75
CA SER A 191 8.41 12.24 19.44
C SER A 191 9.79 12.41 20.08
N LYS A 192 9.81 12.35 21.41
CA LYS A 192 11.04 12.30 22.20
C LYS A 192 11.14 10.94 22.86
N GLY A 193 12.36 10.39 22.88
CA GLY A 193 12.58 9.08 23.48
C GLY A 193 13.98 8.89 24.04
N ILE A 194 14.08 7.91 24.93
CA ILE A 194 15.32 7.51 25.59
C ILE A 194 15.49 6.02 25.38
N ILE A 195 16.70 5.59 25.01
CA ILE A 195 17.12 4.20 25.08
C ILE A 195 18.17 4.09 26.18
N ASN A 196 18.08 3.07 27.00
CA ASN A 196 19.07 2.76 28.01
C ASN A 196 19.57 1.32 27.88
N VAL A 197 20.86 1.13 28.12
CA VAL A 197 21.50 -0.19 28.22
C VAL A 197 22.12 -0.32 29.59
N SER A 198 21.72 -1.34 30.35
CA SER A 198 22.29 -1.63 31.66
C SER A 198 22.87 -3.03 31.72
N GLY A 199 24.00 -3.21 32.41
CA GLY A 199 24.66 -4.52 32.55
C GLY A 199 25.34 -5.03 31.28
N THR A 200 25.91 -6.25 31.33
CA THR A 200 26.69 -6.84 30.22
C THR A 200 26.43 -8.33 30.04
N GLY A 201 26.77 -8.86 28.86
CA GLY A 201 26.64 -10.30 28.60
C GLY A 201 25.19 -10.78 28.75
N SER A 202 24.99 -11.82 29.56
CA SER A 202 23.68 -12.40 29.84
C SER A 202 22.83 -11.62 30.86
N SER A 203 23.40 -10.63 31.54
CA SER A 203 22.66 -9.73 32.45
C SER A 203 22.33 -8.38 31.82
N ALA A 204 22.64 -8.21 30.52
CA ALA A 204 22.33 -6.99 29.80
C ALA A 204 20.82 -6.81 29.65
N VAL A 205 20.32 -5.64 30.04
CA VAL A 205 18.93 -5.22 29.86
C VAL A 205 18.92 -4.00 28.94
N TYR A 206 18.04 -4.05 27.95
CA TYR A 206 17.85 -2.97 26.98
C TYR A 206 16.45 -2.39 27.17
N SER A 207 16.35 -1.09 27.42
CA SER A 207 15.07 -0.42 27.57
C SER A 207 14.92 0.77 26.64
N ALA A 208 13.69 1.02 26.21
CA ALA A 208 13.29 2.20 25.46
C ALA A 208 12.06 2.81 26.11
N TYR A 209 12.02 4.14 26.16
CA TYR A 209 10.87 4.93 26.56
C TYR A 209 10.62 6.03 25.54
N TRP A 210 9.36 6.27 25.18
CA TRP A 210 8.99 7.38 24.31
C TRP A 210 7.59 7.92 24.60
N SER A 211 7.36 9.16 24.21
CA SER A 211 6.05 9.79 24.28
C SER A 211 5.72 10.57 23.01
N TYR A 212 4.42 10.62 22.68
CA TYR A 212 3.88 11.51 21.65
C TYR A 212 3.17 12.67 22.34
N GLY A 213 3.66 13.89 22.15
CA GLY A 213 3.04 15.09 22.72
C GLY A 213 3.00 15.15 24.26
N GLY A 214 3.79 14.32 24.94
CA GLY A 214 3.95 14.34 26.41
C GLY A 214 2.75 13.86 27.22
N LYS A 215 1.75 13.21 26.61
CA LYS A 215 0.54 12.72 27.31
C LYS A 215 0.62 11.25 27.73
N THR A 216 1.04 10.39 26.80
CA THR A 216 1.18 8.94 27.02
C THR A 216 2.64 8.54 26.92
N GLY A 217 3.13 7.78 27.89
CA GLY A 217 4.47 7.20 27.89
C GLY A 217 4.41 5.73 27.50
N TYR A 218 5.27 5.32 26.59
CA TYR A 218 5.40 3.95 26.10
C TYR A 218 6.76 3.40 26.52
N THR A 219 6.79 2.16 27.00
CA THR A 219 8.02 1.49 27.43
C THR A 219 8.17 0.15 26.72
N LEU A 220 9.40 -0.18 26.34
CA LEU A 220 9.85 -1.53 25.96
C LEU A 220 11.06 -1.88 26.83
N VAL A 221 11.06 -3.05 27.45
CA VAL A 221 12.22 -3.64 28.13
C VAL A 221 12.51 -4.99 27.49
N SER A 222 13.77 -5.29 27.26
CA SER A 222 14.24 -6.55 26.70
C SER A 222 15.35 -7.12 27.57
N HIS A 223 15.18 -8.39 27.94
CA HIS A 223 16.13 -9.22 28.67
C HIS A 223 16.87 -10.20 27.73
N THR A 224 16.83 -9.92 26.41
CA THR A 224 17.38 -10.79 25.36
C THR A 224 18.64 -10.18 24.74
N THR A 225 18.91 -10.46 23.46
CA THR A 225 20.05 -9.88 22.76
C THR A 225 19.75 -8.44 22.32
N LEU A 226 20.81 -7.63 22.13
CA LEU A 226 20.70 -6.31 21.51
C LEU A 226 20.03 -6.37 20.13
N THR A 227 20.30 -7.43 19.37
CA THR A 227 19.71 -7.64 18.04
C THR A 227 18.20 -7.82 18.14
N ASP A 228 17.73 -8.63 19.08
CA ASP A 228 16.29 -8.84 19.32
C ASP A 228 15.61 -7.55 19.80
N PHE A 229 16.23 -6.84 20.76
CA PHE A 229 15.72 -5.55 21.22
C PHE A 229 15.55 -4.56 20.08
N VAL A 230 16.59 -4.39 19.25
CA VAL A 230 16.57 -3.47 18.11
C VAL A 230 15.55 -3.92 17.06
N SER A 231 15.47 -5.21 16.76
CA SER A 231 14.50 -5.79 15.81
C SER A 231 13.06 -5.53 16.25
N VAL A 232 12.74 -5.80 17.51
CA VAL A 232 11.39 -5.59 18.07
C VAL A 232 11.08 -4.10 18.22
N LEU A 233 12.04 -3.27 18.65
CA LEU A 233 11.87 -1.81 18.74
C LEU A 233 11.50 -1.21 17.37
N TYR A 234 12.13 -1.65 16.27
CA TYR A 234 11.76 -1.23 14.92
C TYR A 234 10.33 -1.57 14.52
N SER A 235 9.71 -2.52 15.21
CA SER A 235 8.42 -3.09 14.85
C SER A 235 7.24 -2.48 15.62
N PHE A 236 7.47 -1.58 16.60
CA PHE A 236 6.41 -0.93 17.39
C PHE A 236 5.57 0.06 16.57
N ARG A 237 4.24 -0.10 16.56
CA ARG A 237 3.31 0.69 15.71
C ARG A 237 1.94 0.91 16.37
N PRO A 238 1.18 1.98 16.03
CA PRO A 238 -0.22 2.10 16.42
C PRO A 238 -1.07 1.06 15.68
N VAL A 239 -1.83 0.25 16.42
CA VAL A 239 -2.21 -1.09 15.92
C VAL A 239 -3.60 -1.22 15.31
N ILE A 240 -4.59 -0.37 15.61
CA ILE A 240 -5.97 -0.59 15.12
C ILE A 240 -6.67 0.67 14.63
N ASN A 241 -6.43 1.81 15.27
CA ASN A 241 -7.15 3.05 14.98
C ASN A 241 -7.03 3.47 13.52
N LEU A 242 -5.92 3.13 12.86
CA LEU A 242 -5.66 3.51 11.46
C LEU A 242 -6.45 2.72 10.44
N LEU A 243 -6.78 1.44 10.71
CA LEU A 243 -7.61 0.66 9.78
C LEU A 243 -9.04 1.14 9.74
N ASN A 244 -9.54 1.68 10.86
CA ASN A 244 -10.90 2.20 10.97
C ASN A 244 -11.07 3.58 10.31
N GLN A 245 -9.96 4.22 9.91
CA GLN A 245 -9.98 5.54 9.25
C GLN A 245 -10.03 5.44 7.72
N ALA A 246 -10.02 4.23 7.14
CA ALA A 246 -10.04 4.03 5.70
C ALA A 246 -11.13 3.05 5.26
N ASP A 247 -11.82 3.38 4.17
CA ASP A 247 -12.79 2.49 3.51
C ASP A 247 -12.09 1.29 2.88
N VAL A 248 -10.88 1.53 2.34
CA VAL A 248 -10.05 0.50 1.70
C VAL A 248 -8.67 0.48 2.35
N VAL A 249 -8.22 -0.72 2.70
CA VAL A 249 -6.92 -0.96 3.32
C VAL A 249 -6.06 -1.79 2.37
N LEU A 250 -4.90 -1.27 1.97
CA LEU A 250 -3.95 -1.92 1.07
C LEU A 250 -2.56 -1.95 1.74
N LEU A 251 -2.29 -3.00 2.52
CA LEU A 251 -1.01 -3.10 3.22
C LEU A 251 -0.15 -4.21 2.60
N PRO A 252 1.14 -3.97 2.33
CA PRO A 252 2.03 -5.07 1.98
C PRO A 252 2.04 -6.07 3.15
N LEU A 253 2.02 -7.35 2.84
CA LEU A 253 2.11 -8.46 3.79
C LEU A 253 3.32 -9.32 3.46
N GLY A 254 4.30 -9.31 4.36
CA GLY A 254 5.40 -10.27 4.31
C GLY A 254 5.02 -11.59 4.99
N MET A 255 5.26 -12.71 4.32
CA MET A 255 5.14 -14.05 4.90
C MET A 255 6.52 -14.70 4.92
N GLU A 256 6.76 -15.50 5.94
CA GLU A 256 8.03 -16.20 6.14
C GLU A 256 7.77 -17.63 6.62
N LEU A 257 8.44 -18.58 5.97
CA LEU A 257 8.41 -19.99 6.32
C LEU A 257 9.84 -20.52 6.49
N ASN A 258 10.17 -20.94 7.71
CA ASN A 258 11.45 -21.53 8.06
C ASN A 258 11.32 -23.06 8.03
N TRP A 259 12.18 -23.72 7.25
CA TRP A 259 12.14 -25.17 7.00
C TRP A 259 13.51 -25.82 7.19
N GLN A 260 13.53 -27.13 7.35
CA GLN A 260 14.75 -27.92 7.51
C GLN A 260 14.72 -29.14 6.58
N LEU A 261 15.86 -29.51 6.02
CA LEU A 261 15.97 -30.72 5.20
C LEU A 261 15.62 -31.97 6.02
N GLY A 262 14.92 -32.91 5.40
CA GLY A 262 14.56 -34.18 6.04
C GLY A 262 13.51 -34.08 7.15
N ARG A 263 12.95 -32.88 7.41
CA ARG A 263 11.88 -32.69 8.39
C ARG A 263 10.58 -32.29 7.70
N THR A 264 9.48 -32.88 8.17
CA THR A 264 8.11 -32.54 7.74
C THR A 264 7.49 -31.42 8.58
N SER A 265 8.29 -30.70 9.38
CA SER A 265 7.82 -29.55 10.15
C SER A 265 8.49 -28.28 9.65
N ALA A 266 7.70 -27.23 9.45
CA ALA A 266 8.16 -25.88 9.17
C ALA A 266 7.56 -24.89 10.16
N PHE A 267 8.21 -23.75 10.36
CA PHE A 267 7.82 -22.72 11.32
C PHE A 267 7.45 -21.42 10.60
N LEU A 268 6.31 -20.84 10.97
CA LEU A 268 5.81 -19.55 10.53
C LEU A 268 6.07 -18.54 11.66
N PRO A 269 7.15 -17.73 11.61
CA PRO A 269 7.57 -16.89 12.73
C PRO A 269 6.54 -15.83 13.12
N ARG A 270 5.85 -15.23 12.14
CA ARG A 270 4.82 -14.19 12.36
C ARG A 270 3.58 -14.71 13.09
N GLU A 271 3.27 -15.99 12.90
CA GLU A 271 2.13 -16.66 13.52
C GLU A 271 2.53 -17.44 14.79
N ASN A 272 3.82 -17.52 15.11
CA ASN A 272 4.35 -18.36 16.19
C ASN A 272 3.85 -19.81 16.11
N LYS A 273 3.83 -20.36 14.88
CA LYS A 273 3.14 -21.62 14.59
C LYS A 273 4.01 -22.57 13.79
N ARG A 274 3.97 -23.86 14.15
CA ARG A 274 4.51 -24.94 13.31
C ARG A 274 3.43 -25.52 12.41
N ILE A 275 3.78 -25.80 11.18
CA ILE A 275 2.95 -26.51 10.20
C ILE A 275 3.59 -27.83 9.82
N VAL A 276 2.75 -28.79 9.43
CA VAL A 276 3.19 -30.08 8.89
C VAL A 276 3.23 -29.98 7.37
N LEU A 277 4.39 -30.25 6.80
CA LEU A 277 4.60 -30.34 5.36
C LEU A 277 4.16 -31.72 4.87
N SER A 278 3.59 -31.76 3.66
CA SER A 278 3.18 -32.99 2.97
C SER A 278 4.35 -33.94 2.69
N SER A 279 5.56 -33.42 2.51
CA SER A 279 6.81 -34.19 2.47
C SER A 279 7.96 -33.36 3.02
N ALA A 280 9.03 -34.00 3.48
CA ALA A 280 10.24 -33.30 3.88
C ALA A 280 10.93 -32.63 2.67
N PRO A 281 11.43 -31.39 2.80
CA PRO A 281 12.32 -30.80 1.80
C PRO A 281 13.60 -31.62 1.66
N ILE A 282 14.11 -31.71 0.43
CA ILE A 282 15.32 -32.50 0.10
C ILE A 282 16.32 -31.65 -0.67
N LEU A 283 17.57 -32.10 -0.72
CA LEU A 283 18.63 -31.49 -1.52
C LEU A 283 18.99 -32.44 -2.66
N VAL A 284 18.93 -31.97 -3.90
CA VAL A 284 19.29 -32.75 -5.09
C VAL A 284 20.28 -31.94 -5.91
N SER A 285 21.51 -32.46 -6.06
CA SER A 285 22.58 -31.79 -6.83
C SER A 285 22.78 -30.33 -6.40
N GLY A 286 22.80 -30.07 -5.08
CA GLY A 286 22.95 -28.74 -4.51
C GLY A 286 21.70 -27.85 -4.55
N ASN A 287 20.61 -28.28 -5.19
CA ASN A 287 19.37 -27.51 -5.27
C ASN A 287 18.34 -28.00 -4.25
N PRO A 288 17.77 -27.12 -3.41
CA PRO A 288 16.71 -27.48 -2.50
C PRO A 288 15.39 -27.69 -3.27
N TYR A 289 14.73 -28.80 -2.96
CA TYR A 289 13.43 -29.18 -3.47
C TYR A 289 12.39 -29.09 -2.36
N PHE A 290 11.25 -28.48 -2.67
CA PHE A 290 10.17 -28.24 -1.72
C PHE A 290 8.85 -28.83 -2.25
N PRO A 291 7.97 -29.33 -1.37
CA PRO A 291 6.67 -29.83 -1.81
C PRO A 291 5.81 -28.74 -2.45
N LEU A 292 5.33 -28.99 -3.67
CA LEU A 292 4.54 -28.01 -4.42
C LEU A 292 3.28 -27.59 -3.67
N LYS A 293 2.51 -28.56 -3.15
CA LYS A 293 1.27 -28.32 -2.41
C LYS A 293 1.48 -27.34 -1.26
N ASP A 294 2.55 -27.53 -0.49
CA ASP A 294 2.85 -26.70 0.68
C ASP A 294 3.36 -25.31 0.29
N ALA A 295 4.14 -25.19 -0.79
CA ALA A 295 4.53 -23.90 -1.34
C ALA A 295 3.31 -23.09 -1.83
N ILE A 296 2.38 -23.73 -2.56
CA ILE A 296 1.16 -23.08 -3.04
C ILE A 296 0.25 -22.70 -1.86
N ALA A 297 0.10 -23.57 -0.86
CA ALA A 297 -0.64 -23.25 0.35
C ALA A 297 -0.03 -22.07 1.12
N PHE A 298 1.30 -22.01 1.23
CA PHE A 298 2.02 -20.89 1.89
C PHE A 298 1.74 -19.54 1.22
N ILE A 299 1.62 -19.50 -0.12
CA ILE A 299 1.27 -18.27 -0.86
C ILE A 299 -0.24 -18.05 -1.01
N GLN A 300 -1.06 -18.84 -0.33
CA GLN A 300 -2.53 -18.83 -0.43
C GLN A 300 -3.03 -19.00 -1.89
N GLY A 301 -2.28 -19.74 -2.70
CA GLY A 301 -2.56 -19.96 -4.11
C GLY A 301 -3.55 -21.09 -4.38
N HIS A 302 -3.90 -21.27 -5.65
CA HIS A 302 -4.77 -22.35 -6.10
C HIS A 302 -3.95 -23.47 -6.73
N MET A 303 -4.36 -24.71 -6.49
CA MET A 303 -3.78 -25.90 -7.11
C MET A 303 -4.89 -26.86 -7.52
N GLN A 304 -4.87 -27.30 -8.77
CA GLN A 304 -5.77 -28.32 -9.30
C GLN A 304 -4.94 -29.41 -9.98
N THR A 305 -5.08 -30.65 -9.51
CA THR A 305 -4.51 -31.81 -10.19
C THR A 305 -5.52 -32.31 -11.23
N VAL A 306 -5.07 -32.52 -12.46
CA VAL A 306 -5.86 -33.08 -13.55
C VAL A 306 -5.22 -34.39 -13.99
N PRO A 307 -5.65 -35.54 -13.43
CA PRO A 307 -5.01 -36.84 -13.68
C PRO A 307 -5.06 -37.26 -15.16
N SER A 308 -6.17 -36.99 -15.86
CA SER A 308 -6.36 -37.31 -17.28
C SER A 308 -5.30 -36.66 -18.18
N GLU A 309 -4.80 -35.48 -17.79
CA GLU A 309 -3.76 -34.76 -18.50
C GLU A 309 -2.35 -35.01 -17.90
N ASN A 310 -2.28 -35.77 -16.81
CA ASN A 310 -1.10 -35.93 -15.97
C ASN A 310 -0.45 -34.57 -15.63
N ALA A 311 -1.29 -33.59 -15.30
CA ALA A 311 -0.87 -32.22 -15.10
C ALA A 311 -1.35 -31.66 -13.75
N VAL A 312 -0.62 -30.67 -13.26
CA VAL A 312 -1.03 -29.83 -12.14
C VAL A 312 -1.11 -28.40 -12.64
N TYR A 313 -2.29 -27.80 -12.47
CA TYR A 313 -2.50 -26.38 -12.64
C TYR A 313 -2.30 -25.71 -11.30
N PHE A 314 -1.53 -24.63 -11.28
CA PHE A 314 -1.31 -23.86 -10.07
C PHE A 314 -1.07 -22.39 -10.37
N SER A 315 -1.33 -21.58 -9.35
CA SER A 315 -1.23 -20.13 -9.43
C SER A 315 -1.07 -19.54 -8.04
N GLU A 316 -0.55 -18.32 -7.99
CA GLU A 316 -0.66 -17.47 -6.82
C GLU A 316 -2.10 -17.01 -6.56
N ASN A 317 -2.36 -16.48 -5.36
CA ASN A 317 -3.66 -15.91 -5.01
C ASN A 317 -4.07 -14.79 -6.00
N GLY A 318 -5.33 -14.79 -6.44
CA GLY A 318 -5.89 -13.82 -7.40
C GLY A 318 -5.78 -14.21 -8.88
N TYR A 319 -5.14 -15.34 -9.21
CA TYR A 319 -5.12 -15.91 -10.57
C TYR A 319 -5.63 -17.35 -10.55
N TYR A 320 -6.35 -17.75 -11.59
CA TYR A 320 -6.75 -19.15 -11.80
C TYR A 320 -5.95 -19.76 -12.95
N ASN A 321 -5.45 -20.98 -12.75
CA ASN A 321 -4.79 -21.80 -13.79
C ASN A 321 -3.64 -21.10 -14.54
N GLN A 322 -2.87 -20.26 -13.84
CA GLN A 322 -1.79 -19.47 -14.41
C GLN A 322 -0.69 -20.34 -15.03
N LEU A 323 -0.28 -21.40 -14.33
CA LEU A 323 0.77 -22.32 -14.75
C LEU A 323 0.23 -23.74 -14.83
N LYS A 324 0.58 -24.44 -15.92
CA LYS A 324 0.33 -25.86 -16.11
C LYS A 324 1.65 -26.61 -16.11
N LEU A 325 1.87 -27.47 -15.12
CA LEU A 325 3.00 -28.40 -15.07
C LEU A 325 2.54 -29.79 -15.53
N ASN A 326 3.15 -30.31 -16.58
CA ASN A 326 3.03 -31.73 -16.92
C ASN A 326 3.95 -32.55 -16.00
N LEU A 327 3.37 -33.46 -15.21
CA LEU A 327 4.11 -34.23 -14.21
C LEU A 327 4.99 -35.34 -14.81
N LYS A 328 4.74 -35.76 -16.06
CA LYS A 328 5.55 -36.77 -16.76
C LYS A 328 6.77 -36.14 -17.43
N THR A 329 6.57 -35.04 -18.14
CA THR A 329 7.61 -34.40 -18.95
C THR A 329 8.33 -33.28 -18.21
N GLY A 330 7.76 -32.78 -17.12
CA GLY A 330 8.27 -31.62 -16.38
C GLY A 330 8.12 -30.30 -17.13
N GLN A 331 7.42 -30.28 -18.27
CA GLN A 331 7.19 -29.07 -19.05
C GLN A 331 6.18 -28.17 -18.34
N VAL A 332 6.47 -26.87 -18.32
CA VAL A 332 5.63 -25.84 -17.72
C VAL A 332 5.12 -24.91 -18.80
N PHE A 333 3.82 -24.63 -18.77
CA PHE A 333 3.13 -23.75 -19.71
C PHE A 333 2.43 -22.60 -19.00
N LYS A 334 2.38 -21.44 -19.64
CA LYS A 334 1.50 -20.30 -19.29
C LYS A 334 0.55 -20.09 -20.46
N GLY A 335 -0.72 -20.40 -20.26
CA GLY A 335 -1.66 -20.57 -21.39
C GLY A 335 -1.17 -21.68 -22.33
N SER A 336 -1.06 -21.38 -23.63
CA SER A 336 -0.51 -22.29 -24.65
C SER A 336 1.00 -22.24 -24.79
N GLN A 337 1.68 -21.24 -24.20
CA GLN A 337 3.12 -21.06 -24.37
C GLN A 337 3.90 -21.91 -23.38
N LYS A 338 4.85 -22.71 -23.88
CA LYS A 338 5.85 -23.39 -23.04
C LYS A 338 6.84 -22.36 -22.51
N ILE A 339 7.01 -22.31 -21.19
CA ILE A 339 7.91 -21.35 -20.53
C ILE A 339 9.14 -22.03 -19.90
N ALA A 340 9.03 -23.28 -19.45
CA ALA A 340 10.14 -23.97 -18.80
C ALA A 340 10.07 -25.50 -18.97
N THR A 341 11.14 -26.19 -18.55
CA THR A 341 11.16 -27.63 -18.31
C THR A 341 11.97 -27.90 -17.05
N ILE A 342 11.34 -28.51 -16.06
CA ILE A 342 11.94 -28.76 -14.73
C ILE A 342 12.00 -30.25 -14.43
N LYS A 343 12.99 -30.67 -13.64
CA LYS A 343 13.07 -32.04 -13.13
C LYS A 343 12.09 -32.20 -11.97
N VAL A 344 10.90 -32.72 -12.25
CA VAL A 344 9.90 -33.06 -11.24
C VAL A 344 10.38 -34.27 -10.43
N ARG A 345 10.28 -34.19 -9.10
CA ARG A 345 10.51 -35.34 -8.21
C ARG A 345 9.20 -35.73 -7.54
N ARG A 346 9.00 -37.02 -7.33
CA ARG A 346 7.91 -37.55 -6.52
C ARG A 346 8.49 -38.33 -5.34
N GLN A 347 8.00 -38.05 -4.15
CA GLN A 347 8.32 -38.78 -2.92
C GLN A 347 7.01 -39.10 -2.22
N ASN A 348 6.72 -40.38 -1.99
CA ASN A 348 5.48 -40.84 -1.35
C ASN A 348 4.20 -40.22 -1.96
N GLY A 349 4.14 -40.09 -3.28
CA GLY A 349 3.01 -39.47 -4.00
C GLY A 349 2.97 -37.94 -3.97
N VAL A 350 3.88 -37.28 -3.26
CA VAL A 350 4.00 -35.81 -3.20
C VAL A 350 4.94 -35.32 -4.30
N THR A 351 4.51 -34.30 -5.03
CA THR A 351 5.32 -33.61 -6.04
C THR A 351 6.24 -32.58 -5.38
N LEU A 352 7.55 -32.72 -5.57
CA LEU A 352 8.57 -31.77 -5.14
C LEU A 352 9.16 -31.06 -6.36
N LEU A 353 9.26 -29.73 -6.26
CA LEU A 353 9.84 -28.87 -7.28
C LEU A 353 11.08 -28.15 -6.73
N PRO A 354 12.05 -27.80 -7.59
CA PRO A 354 13.21 -27.05 -7.14
C PRO A 354 12.80 -25.62 -6.77
N LEU A 355 13.31 -25.09 -5.66
CA LEU A 355 12.91 -23.76 -5.15
C LEU A 355 13.22 -22.62 -6.13
N ASN A 356 14.25 -22.75 -6.96
CA ASN A 356 14.57 -21.76 -8.00
C ASN A 356 13.45 -21.59 -9.03
N PHE A 357 12.74 -22.67 -9.39
CA PHE A 357 11.57 -22.60 -10.27
C PHE A 357 10.44 -21.80 -9.61
N LEU A 358 10.18 -22.05 -8.31
CA LEU A 358 9.16 -21.30 -7.59
C LEU A 358 9.56 -19.82 -7.40
N HIS A 359 10.86 -19.53 -7.26
CA HIS A 359 11.36 -18.17 -7.26
C HIS A 359 11.11 -17.45 -8.60
N GLU A 360 11.51 -18.07 -9.71
CA GLU A 360 11.44 -17.47 -11.05
C GLU A 360 9.99 -17.23 -11.50
N TYR A 361 9.08 -18.19 -11.24
CA TYR A 361 7.71 -18.14 -11.79
C TYR A 361 6.63 -17.74 -10.79
N LEU A 362 6.90 -17.78 -9.48
CA LEU A 362 5.95 -17.37 -8.42
C LEU A 362 6.53 -16.30 -7.47
N GLY A 363 7.73 -15.78 -7.73
CA GLY A 363 8.32 -14.69 -6.94
C GLY A 363 8.75 -15.07 -5.50
N LEU A 364 8.84 -16.37 -5.19
CA LEU A 364 9.24 -16.84 -3.86
C LEU A 364 10.72 -16.61 -3.61
N THR A 365 11.08 -15.62 -2.79
CA THR A 365 12.47 -15.42 -2.37
C THR A 365 12.86 -16.51 -1.39
N PHE A 366 14.05 -17.09 -1.50
CA PHE A 366 14.49 -18.10 -0.55
C PHE A 366 15.99 -18.00 -0.24
N SER A 367 16.36 -18.51 0.93
CA SER A 367 17.75 -18.68 1.36
C SER A 367 17.94 -20.06 1.97
N TYR A 368 19.11 -20.64 1.80
CA TYR A 368 19.46 -21.95 2.37
C TYR A 368 20.85 -21.89 3.01
N ASN A 369 20.94 -22.32 4.26
CA ASN A 369 22.20 -22.49 4.99
C ASN A 369 22.56 -23.99 5.00
N SER A 370 23.62 -24.34 4.29
CA SER A 370 24.09 -25.72 4.15
C SER A 370 24.58 -26.33 5.47
N ALA A 371 25.25 -25.54 6.33
CA ALA A 371 25.75 -25.99 7.62
C ALA A 371 24.61 -26.33 8.59
N ALA A 372 23.59 -25.47 8.66
CA ALA A 372 22.42 -25.68 9.50
C ALA A 372 21.38 -26.63 8.88
N LYS A 373 21.54 -27.01 7.61
CA LYS A 373 20.54 -27.74 6.80
C LYS A 373 19.14 -27.12 6.89
N ALA A 374 19.09 -25.80 7.01
CA ALA A 374 17.89 -25.02 7.23
C ALA A 374 17.74 -23.98 6.12
N GLY A 375 16.50 -23.66 5.77
CA GLY A 375 16.21 -22.63 4.80
C GLY A 375 14.99 -21.81 5.19
N LYS A 376 14.79 -20.75 4.42
CA LYS A 376 13.74 -19.76 4.61
C LYS A 376 13.11 -19.47 3.25
N ILE A 377 11.79 -19.45 3.19
CA ILE A 377 11.01 -18.99 2.04
C ILE A 377 10.30 -17.71 2.47
N GLN A 378 10.37 -16.69 1.65
CA GLN A 378 9.69 -15.42 1.84
C GLN A 378 8.75 -15.17 0.66
N TYR A 379 7.57 -14.70 1.00
CA TYR A 379 6.56 -14.30 0.03
C TYR A 379 6.02 -12.93 0.42
N SER A 380 5.90 -12.05 -0.55
CA SER A 380 5.24 -10.75 -0.39
C SER A 380 3.90 -10.80 -1.09
N THR A 381 2.85 -10.54 -0.33
CA THR A 381 1.49 -10.37 -0.84
C THR A 381 0.95 -9.03 -0.34
N TRP A 382 -0.32 -8.75 -0.61
CA TRP A 382 -1.01 -7.62 -0.05
C TRP A 382 -2.19 -8.10 0.79
N PHE A 383 -2.34 -7.48 1.95
CA PHE A 383 -3.56 -7.54 2.72
C PHE A 383 -4.54 -6.51 2.17
N THR A 384 -5.75 -6.98 1.88
CA THR A 384 -6.87 -6.10 1.54
C THR A 384 -8.14 -6.48 2.25
N ASN A 385 -8.97 -5.48 2.50
CA ASN A 385 -10.32 -5.68 3.00
C ASN A 385 -11.28 -5.94 1.83
N ASN A 386 -12.07 -7.01 1.90
CA ASN A 386 -13.10 -7.30 0.89
C ASN A 386 -14.48 -6.77 1.33
N ARG A 387 -14.53 -5.60 1.96
CA ARG A 387 -15.79 -5.04 2.47
C ARG A 387 -16.57 -4.44 1.29
N PRO A 388 -17.83 -4.84 1.04
CA PRO A 388 -18.63 -4.25 -0.02
C PRO A 388 -18.75 -2.74 0.18
N LEU A 389 -18.47 -1.98 -0.88
CA LEU A 389 -18.68 -0.55 -0.90
C LEU A 389 -20.04 -0.23 -1.52
N LYS A 390 -20.67 0.86 -1.10
CA LYS A 390 -21.95 1.31 -1.67
C LYS A 390 -21.73 2.62 -2.43
N GLY A 391 -21.99 2.58 -3.73
CA GLY A 391 -21.98 3.78 -4.59
C GLY A 391 -23.39 4.31 -4.78
N SER A 392 -23.61 5.60 -4.47
CA SER A 392 -24.89 6.29 -4.67
C SER A 392 -24.86 7.32 -5.81
N SER A 393 -23.70 7.53 -6.45
CA SER A 393 -23.53 8.48 -7.55
C SER A 393 -22.54 7.94 -8.59
N ALA A 394 -22.44 8.61 -9.74
CA ALA A 394 -21.49 8.25 -10.80
C ALA A 394 -20.01 8.35 -10.41
N THR A 395 -19.70 8.91 -9.23
CA THR A 395 -18.34 8.93 -8.67
C THR A 395 -18.38 8.47 -7.22
N LEU A 396 -17.61 7.43 -6.91
CA LEU A 396 -17.40 6.95 -5.56
C LEU A 396 -16.12 7.56 -5.00
N SER A 397 -16.23 8.32 -3.92
CA SER A 397 -15.08 8.80 -3.17
C SER A 397 -14.75 7.79 -2.06
N VAL A 398 -13.54 7.27 -2.05
CA VAL A 398 -13.05 6.33 -1.03
C VAL A 398 -11.81 6.88 -0.35
N SER A 399 -11.71 6.64 0.96
CA SER A 399 -10.48 6.80 1.70
C SER A 399 -9.64 5.51 1.62
N VAL A 400 -8.40 5.62 1.15
CA VAL A 400 -7.49 4.50 0.96
C VAL A 400 -6.27 4.65 1.87
N LEU A 401 -6.05 3.65 2.72
CA LEU A 401 -4.82 3.51 3.50
C LEU A 401 -3.86 2.55 2.78
N GLY A 402 -2.67 3.02 2.39
CA GLY A 402 -1.67 2.15 1.76
C GLY A 402 -0.27 2.76 1.63
N THR A 403 0.64 2.01 0.99
CA THR A 403 2.03 2.43 0.70
C THR A 403 2.33 2.47 -0.80
N GLY A 404 3.14 3.44 -1.21
CA GLY A 404 3.75 3.47 -2.54
C GLY A 404 2.79 3.89 -3.66
N ASN A 405 3.25 3.75 -4.91
CA ASN A 405 2.43 3.99 -6.08
C ASN A 405 1.57 2.75 -6.34
N PHE A 406 0.27 2.90 -6.40
CA PHE A 406 -0.64 1.88 -6.88
C PHE A 406 -1.55 2.51 -7.93
N SER A 407 -1.94 1.71 -8.91
CA SER A 407 -2.99 2.09 -9.83
C SER A 407 -4.27 1.42 -9.39
N TYR A 408 -5.32 2.21 -9.24
CA TYR A 408 -6.65 1.69 -9.01
C TYR A 408 -7.46 1.74 -10.30
N GLU A 409 -8.45 0.87 -10.36
CA GLU A 409 -9.27 0.55 -11.50
C GLU A 409 -10.71 0.35 -11.01
N SER A 410 -11.70 0.90 -11.72
CA SER A 410 -13.10 0.45 -11.55
C SER A 410 -13.47 -0.47 -12.69
N SER A 411 -13.91 -1.69 -12.36
CA SER A 411 -14.38 -2.70 -13.30
C SER A 411 -15.82 -3.11 -13.06
N ARG A 412 -16.70 -3.11 -14.07
CA ARG A 412 -18.01 -3.79 -13.96
C ARG A 412 -17.90 -5.31 -14.16
N ILE A 413 -18.61 -6.08 -13.32
CA ILE A 413 -18.69 -7.54 -13.44
C ILE A 413 -19.59 -7.87 -14.63
N GLY A 414 -19.07 -8.61 -15.60
CA GLY A 414 -19.82 -9.05 -16.78
C GLY A 414 -19.02 -10.04 -17.64
N SER A 415 -19.73 -10.82 -18.44
CA SER A 415 -19.23 -11.97 -19.24
C SER A 415 -18.16 -11.65 -20.29
N PHE A 416 -17.77 -10.37 -20.46
CA PHE A 416 -16.96 -9.87 -21.57
C PHE A 416 -15.73 -9.04 -21.14
N GLY A 417 -15.32 -9.12 -19.87
CA GLY A 417 -14.07 -8.52 -19.39
C GLY A 417 -14.25 -7.28 -18.52
N SER A 418 -13.26 -7.05 -17.66
CA SER A 418 -13.21 -5.98 -16.66
C SER A 418 -13.00 -4.60 -17.28
N TYR A 419 -13.61 -3.56 -16.70
CA TYR A 419 -13.43 -2.16 -17.09
C TYR A 419 -12.21 -1.57 -16.39
N SER A 420 -11.54 -0.58 -16.99
CA SER A 420 -10.49 0.17 -16.30
C SER A 420 -10.56 1.69 -16.43
N TYR A 421 -10.87 2.39 -15.35
CA TYR A 421 -10.39 3.75 -15.13
C TYR A 421 -9.08 3.69 -14.36
N GLN A 422 -7.94 3.89 -15.03
CA GLN A 422 -6.63 3.86 -14.40
C GLN A 422 -6.20 5.29 -14.05
N GLN A 423 -6.14 5.62 -12.77
CA GLN A 423 -5.47 6.83 -12.30
C GLN A 423 -4.19 6.45 -11.56
N SER A 424 -3.10 7.11 -11.91
CA SER A 424 -1.85 7.09 -11.16
C SER A 424 -1.64 8.48 -10.58
N LYS A 425 -1.56 8.60 -9.25
CA LYS A 425 -1.02 9.79 -8.60
C LYS A 425 0.39 9.45 -8.12
N PRO A 426 1.46 10.16 -8.57
CA PRO A 426 2.84 9.96 -8.11
C PRO A 426 3.33 11.18 -7.27
N PRO A 427 4.60 11.27 -6.85
CA PRO A 427 5.18 10.78 -5.59
C PRO A 427 5.63 11.91 -4.64
N GLN A 428 5.83 11.61 -3.35
CA GLN A 428 6.86 12.29 -2.54
C GLN A 428 7.72 11.25 -1.83
N GLY A 429 8.96 11.11 -2.30
CA GLY A 429 10.06 10.46 -1.60
C GLY A 429 9.86 8.99 -1.27
N TYR A 430 10.42 8.11 -2.11
CA TYR A 430 10.63 6.72 -1.71
C TYR A 430 11.55 6.67 -0.48
N ASN A 431 10.95 6.41 0.67
CA ASN A 431 11.57 5.75 1.81
C ASN A 431 10.50 4.78 2.31
N GLY A 432 10.71 3.47 2.11
CA GLY A 432 9.66 2.43 2.12
C GLY A 432 9.00 2.15 3.47
N ARG A 433 8.48 3.16 4.17
CA ARG A 433 8.04 3.05 5.56
C ARG A 433 6.88 3.98 5.98
N LYS A 434 6.18 4.70 5.09
CA LYS A 434 5.06 5.58 5.47
C LYS A 434 3.77 5.18 4.74
N TYR A 435 2.70 4.99 5.52
CA TYR A 435 1.33 4.89 5.06
C TYR A 435 0.72 6.27 5.06
N SER A 436 -0.26 6.46 4.20
CA SER A 436 -1.01 7.70 4.14
C SER A 436 -2.44 7.35 3.77
N ILE A 437 -3.36 8.13 4.31
CA ILE A 437 -4.77 8.06 3.95
C ILE A 437 -4.96 9.05 2.82
N TYR A 438 -5.44 8.56 1.69
CA TYR A 438 -5.70 9.37 0.50
C TYR A 438 -7.17 9.28 0.15
N GLN A 439 -7.73 10.39 -0.30
CA GLN A 439 -9.04 10.38 -0.95
C GLN A 439 -8.87 10.08 -2.44
N VAL A 440 -9.60 9.07 -2.89
CA VAL A 440 -9.59 8.57 -4.26
C VAL A 440 -11.01 8.64 -4.80
N SER A 441 -11.18 9.35 -5.91
CA SER A 441 -12.46 9.49 -6.62
C SER A 441 -12.49 8.50 -7.79
N ILE A 442 -13.49 7.64 -7.81
CA ILE A 442 -13.61 6.50 -8.74
C ILE A 442 -14.89 6.66 -9.56
N PRO A 443 -14.78 6.85 -10.89
CA PRO A 443 -15.92 6.74 -11.79
C PRO A 443 -16.62 5.39 -11.68
N LEU A 444 -17.93 5.38 -11.49
CA LEU A 444 -18.77 4.18 -11.53
C LEU A 444 -19.58 4.12 -12.84
N LEU A 445 -20.07 2.94 -13.18
CA LEU A 445 -20.89 2.66 -14.37
C LEU A 445 -22.22 1.99 -14.00
N PRO A 446 -23.18 1.86 -14.92
CA PRO A 446 -24.45 1.19 -14.63
C PRO A 446 -24.24 -0.31 -14.40
N GLY A 447 -24.88 -0.88 -13.38
CA GLY A 447 -24.76 -2.29 -13.01
C GLY A 447 -23.75 -2.58 -11.89
N GLU A 448 -23.28 -3.82 -11.81
CA GLU A 448 -22.34 -4.27 -10.77
C GLU A 448 -20.93 -3.74 -11.04
N ASN A 449 -20.36 -3.00 -10.09
CA ASN A 449 -18.99 -2.48 -10.18
C ASN A 449 -18.07 -3.22 -9.18
N GLU A 450 -16.78 -3.14 -9.42
CA GLU A 450 -15.72 -3.56 -8.52
C GLU A 450 -14.63 -2.49 -8.52
N PHE A 451 -14.04 -2.28 -7.36
CA PHE A 451 -12.79 -1.58 -7.20
C PHE A 451 -11.66 -2.61 -7.28
N VAL A 452 -10.89 -2.52 -8.36
CA VAL A 452 -9.76 -3.40 -8.65
C VAL A 452 -8.48 -2.61 -8.38
N TYR A 453 -7.54 -3.20 -7.67
CA TYR A 453 -6.24 -2.61 -7.49
C TYR A 453 -5.17 -3.40 -8.24
N ARG A 454 -4.19 -2.66 -8.76
CA ARG A 454 -3.02 -3.25 -9.40
C ARG A 454 -1.74 -2.75 -8.79
N ASP A 455 -0.84 -3.70 -8.56
CA ASP A 455 0.54 -3.41 -8.23
C ASP A 455 1.18 -2.66 -9.40
N SER A 456 1.66 -1.44 -9.16
CA SER A 456 2.16 -0.59 -10.25
C SER A 456 3.49 -1.06 -10.85
N ILE A 457 4.20 -1.95 -10.15
CA ILE A 457 5.51 -2.47 -10.56
C ILE A 457 5.32 -3.75 -11.37
N THR A 458 4.49 -4.67 -10.86
CA THR A 458 4.30 -6.01 -11.44
C THR A 458 3.07 -6.10 -12.35
N GLY A 459 2.17 -5.10 -12.32
CA GLY A 459 0.89 -5.12 -13.03
C GLY A 459 -0.13 -6.11 -12.46
N ARG A 460 0.21 -6.75 -11.33
CA ARG A 460 -0.58 -7.78 -10.68
C ARG A 460 -1.95 -7.23 -10.29
N ILE A 461 -3.04 -7.91 -10.66
CA ILE A 461 -4.35 -7.66 -10.02
C ILE A 461 -4.28 -8.29 -8.65
N ILE A 462 -4.68 -7.51 -7.68
CA ILE A 462 -4.72 -7.98 -6.32
C ILE A 462 -6.15 -7.62 -5.83
N ASN A 463 -6.74 -8.51 -5.04
CA ASN A 463 -8.17 -8.70 -4.74
C ASN A 463 -9.19 -7.59 -5.16
N SER A 464 -10.25 -7.94 -5.89
CA SER A 464 -11.35 -7.00 -6.16
C SER A 464 -12.20 -6.72 -4.90
N ILE A 465 -12.66 -5.48 -4.75
CA ILE A 465 -13.66 -5.08 -3.75
C ILE A 465 -14.99 -4.80 -4.46
N PRO A 466 -16.07 -5.55 -4.20
CA PRO A 466 -17.35 -5.32 -4.87
C PRO A 466 -17.92 -3.96 -4.48
N VAL A 467 -18.45 -3.26 -5.48
CA VAL A 467 -19.13 -1.98 -5.33
C VAL A 467 -20.58 -2.17 -5.77
N ASN A 468 -21.47 -2.16 -4.79
CA ASN A 468 -22.91 -2.21 -5.03
C ASN A 468 -23.38 -0.81 -5.40
N SER A 469 -23.91 -0.67 -6.62
CA SER A 469 -24.43 0.58 -7.15
C SER A 469 -25.76 0.36 -7.86
N ALA A 470 -26.74 1.23 -7.63
CA ALA A 470 -28.04 1.20 -8.29
C ALA A 470 -28.11 2.14 -9.52
N LEU A 471 -26.95 2.41 -10.14
CA LEU A 471 -26.83 3.38 -11.23
C LEU A 471 -27.42 2.84 -12.54
N THR A 472 -28.08 3.73 -13.26
CA THR A 472 -28.59 3.55 -14.63
C THR A 472 -27.73 4.34 -15.62
N ALA A 473 -27.97 4.15 -16.93
CA ALA A 473 -27.25 4.92 -17.95
C ALA A 473 -27.45 6.43 -17.85
N ALA A 474 -28.61 6.89 -17.36
CA ALA A 474 -28.91 8.30 -17.17
C ALA A 474 -28.08 8.94 -16.03
N ASP A 475 -27.65 8.12 -15.07
CA ASP A 475 -26.86 8.59 -13.94
C ASP A 475 -25.39 8.86 -14.31
N ILE A 476 -24.92 8.44 -15.49
CA ILE A 476 -23.51 8.54 -15.88
C ILE A 476 -23.28 9.78 -16.75
N PRO A 477 -22.75 10.89 -16.20
CA PRO A 477 -22.65 12.13 -16.95
C PRO A 477 -21.52 12.10 -17.98
N PHE A 478 -21.63 12.99 -18.98
CA PHE A 478 -20.46 13.43 -19.73
C PHE A 478 -19.49 14.17 -18.79
N ARG A 479 -18.22 13.75 -18.77
CA ARG A 479 -17.22 14.29 -17.84
C ARG A 479 -16.45 15.42 -18.50
N TYR A 480 -16.90 16.64 -18.26
CA TYR A 480 -16.26 17.86 -18.75
C TYR A 480 -14.95 18.14 -18.02
N SER A 481 -14.00 18.71 -18.75
CA SER A 481 -12.71 19.15 -18.22
C SER A 481 -12.87 20.40 -17.37
N GLY A 482 -12.16 20.45 -16.25
CA GLY A 482 -12.11 21.62 -15.37
C GLY A 482 -11.08 22.68 -15.80
N LEU A 483 -10.64 22.67 -17.06
CA LEU A 483 -9.72 23.70 -17.56
C LEU A 483 -10.47 25.02 -17.72
N PRO A 484 -10.01 26.14 -17.10
CA PRO A 484 -10.71 27.43 -17.16
C PRO A 484 -10.94 27.95 -18.59
N TYR A 485 -10.11 27.53 -19.54
CA TYR A 485 -10.27 27.85 -20.97
C TYR A 485 -11.59 27.35 -21.58
N TYR A 486 -12.29 26.43 -20.92
CA TYR A 486 -13.56 25.87 -21.36
C TYR A 486 -14.76 26.34 -20.53
N ASP A 487 -14.59 27.23 -19.56
CA ASP A 487 -15.69 27.71 -18.71
C ASP A 487 -16.81 28.38 -19.52
N SER A 488 -16.46 28.97 -20.67
CA SER A 488 -17.40 29.61 -21.59
C SER A 488 -17.82 28.73 -22.78
N LEU A 489 -17.35 27.47 -22.82
CA LEU A 489 -17.67 26.48 -23.85
C LEU A 489 -18.85 25.62 -23.39
N THR A 490 -19.98 25.76 -24.07
CA THR A 490 -21.15 24.89 -23.84
C THR A 490 -21.23 23.83 -24.94
N LEU A 491 -21.19 22.56 -24.56
CA LEU A 491 -21.31 21.42 -25.46
C LEU A 491 -22.55 20.60 -25.07
N ASN A 492 -23.35 20.20 -26.07
CA ASN A 492 -24.50 19.31 -25.86
C ASN A 492 -24.31 17.99 -26.65
N PRO A 493 -23.44 17.09 -26.19
CA PRO A 493 -23.18 15.81 -26.85
C PRO A 493 -24.36 14.84 -26.68
N LYS A 494 -24.55 14.00 -27.69
CA LYS A 494 -25.51 12.89 -27.76
C LYS A 494 -24.83 11.65 -28.32
N LEU A 495 -25.18 10.49 -27.79
CA LEU A 495 -24.66 9.20 -28.22
C LEU A 495 -25.80 8.33 -28.72
N THR A 496 -25.64 7.79 -29.93
CA THR A 496 -26.61 6.87 -30.56
C THR A 496 -25.90 5.60 -30.99
N SER A 497 -26.36 4.44 -30.53
CA SER A 497 -25.76 3.15 -30.89
C SER A 497 -26.14 2.71 -32.30
N SER A 498 -25.41 1.71 -32.83
CA SER A 498 -25.62 1.19 -34.18
C SER A 498 -27.00 0.57 -34.42
N ASP A 499 -27.73 0.22 -33.36
CA ASP A 499 -29.11 -0.27 -33.38
C ASP A 499 -30.16 0.87 -33.31
N GLY A 500 -29.71 2.12 -33.28
CA GLY A 500 -30.57 3.31 -33.17
C GLY A 500 -30.92 3.70 -31.73
N THR A 501 -30.37 3.03 -30.71
CA THR A 501 -30.62 3.38 -29.31
C THR A 501 -29.96 4.71 -28.96
N ASP A 502 -30.76 5.71 -28.56
CA ASP A 502 -30.28 6.97 -28.00
C ASP A 502 -29.97 6.83 -26.51
N TRP A 503 -28.79 7.28 -26.10
CA TRP A 503 -28.34 7.21 -24.72
C TRP A 503 -28.53 8.54 -24.00
N PRO A 504 -29.03 8.53 -22.75
CA PRO A 504 -29.41 9.74 -22.04
C PRO A 504 -28.23 10.59 -21.54
N ALA A 505 -27.01 10.04 -21.49
CA ALA A 505 -25.86 10.70 -20.89
C ALA A 505 -24.50 10.17 -21.44
N GLY A 506 -23.42 10.33 -20.69
CA GLY A 506 -22.03 10.00 -21.07
C GLY A 506 -21.68 8.52 -21.06
N TYR A 507 -22.65 7.65 -21.34
CA TYR A 507 -22.48 6.19 -21.38
C TYR A 507 -23.28 5.60 -22.53
N ALA A 508 -22.66 4.71 -23.33
CA ALA A 508 -23.34 3.96 -24.37
C ALA A 508 -22.87 2.50 -24.49
N GLU A 509 -23.77 1.58 -24.83
CA GLU A 509 -23.47 0.20 -25.19
C GLU A 509 -23.79 -0.05 -26.67
N THR A 510 -22.92 -0.74 -27.40
CA THR A 510 -23.08 -1.04 -28.84
C THR A 510 -22.55 -2.43 -29.20
N SER A 511 -22.94 -2.95 -30.35
CA SER A 511 -22.33 -4.16 -30.96
C SER A 511 -21.34 -3.83 -32.08
N SER A 512 -21.32 -2.58 -32.57
CA SER A 512 -20.50 -2.21 -33.73
C SER A 512 -19.93 -0.80 -33.65
N TYR A 513 -20.78 0.23 -33.55
CA TYR A 513 -20.36 1.62 -33.54
C TYR A 513 -21.30 2.49 -32.69
N VAL A 514 -20.83 3.68 -32.30
CA VAL A 514 -21.65 4.72 -31.68
C VAL A 514 -21.47 6.00 -32.48
N ASP A 515 -22.57 6.63 -32.85
CA ASP A 515 -22.56 7.96 -33.44
C ASP A 515 -22.57 9.00 -32.31
N LEU A 516 -21.52 9.80 -32.25
CA LEU A 516 -21.44 11.00 -31.41
C LEU A 516 -21.95 12.17 -32.24
N SER A 517 -22.92 12.91 -31.72
CA SER A 517 -23.36 14.18 -32.31
C SER A 517 -23.54 15.25 -31.25
N GLY A 518 -23.60 16.52 -31.65
CA GLY A 518 -23.86 17.61 -30.71
C GLY A 518 -23.75 18.98 -31.32
N VAL A 519 -23.92 19.99 -30.49
CA VAL A 519 -23.82 21.42 -30.86
C VAL A 519 -22.92 22.14 -29.88
N ILE A 520 -21.99 22.94 -30.41
CA ILE A 520 -21.20 23.91 -29.66
C ILE A 520 -21.98 25.22 -29.59
N GLN A 521 -22.32 25.67 -28.39
CA GLN A 521 -23.08 26.89 -28.15
C GLN A 521 -22.20 27.98 -27.51
N GLY A 522 -22.66 29.24 -27.58
CA GLY A 522 -22.00 30.38 -26.93
C GLY A 522 -20.68 30.82 -27.59
N SER A 523 -19.70 31.22 -26.76
CA SER A 523 -18.40 31.77 -27.20
C SER A 523 -17.50 30.77 -27.95
N GLY A 524 -17.88 29.48 -27.99
CA GLY A 524 -17.16 28.42 -28.69
C GLY A 524 -17.37 28.35 -30.21
N LYS A 525 -18.17 29.25 -30.81
CA LYS A 525 -18.52 29.26 -32.25
C LYS A 525 -17.34 29.48 -33.23
N GLY A 526 -16.12 29.68 -32.72
CA GLY A 526 -14.88 29.74 -33.52
C GLY A 526 -14.17 28.39 -33.72
N ILE A 527 -14.67 27.31 -33.11
CA ILE A 527 -14.08 25.97 -33.24
C ILE A 527 -14.52 25.33 -34.55
N SER A 528 -13.62 25.22 -35.52
CA SER A 528 -13.91 24.62 -36.85
C SER A 528 -13.69 23.11 -36.92
N SER A 529 -13.05 22.53 -35.91
CA SER A 529 -12.81 21.09 -35.83
C SER A 529 -12.61 20.65 -34.38
N LEU A 530 -12.88 19.38 -34.12
CA LEU A 530 -12.59 18.71 -32.87
C LEU A 530 -11.63 17.55 -33.14
N ARG A 531 -10.94 17.11 -32.09
CA ARG A 531 -10.10 15.92 -32.11
C ARG A 531 -10.69 14.87 -31.17
N LEU A 532 -10.68 13.60 -31.58
CA LEU A 532 -11.16 12.49 -30.77
C LEU A 532 -10.07 11.42 -30.65
N THR A 533 -9.91 10.90 -29.45
CA THR A 533 -9.14 9.68 -29.21
C THR A 533 -10.03 8.61 -28.59
N LEU A 534 -9.61 7.36 -28.77
CA LEU A 534 -10.16 6.22 -28.06
C LEU A 534 -9.04 5.58 -27.26
N ARG A 535 -9.30 5.29 -25.99
CA ARG A 535 -8.42 4.47 -25.17
C ARG A 535 -9.18 3.20 -24.77
N PRO A 536 -8.85 2.04 -25.35
CA PRO A 536 -9.33 0.77 -24.83
C PRO A 536 -8.79 0.57 -23.41
N VAL A 537 -9.58 -0.11 -22.59
CA VAL A 537 -9.18 -0.52 -21.24
C VAL A 537 -7.84 -1.27 -21.26
N ASN A 538 -6.90 -0.87 -20.38
CA ASN A 538 -5.50 -1.35 -20.35
C ASN A 538 -4.72 -1.21 -21.68
N GLY A 539 -5.20 -0.36 -22.58
CA GLY A 539 -4.63 -0.11 -23.89
C GLY A 539 -3.98 1.25 -23.99
N ARG A 540 -3.10 1.38 -24.99
CA ARG A 540 -2.62 2.70 -25.41
C ARG A 540 -3.75 3.46 -26.09
N GLU A 541 -3.80 4.75 -25.79
CA GLU A 541 -4.64 5.71 -26.49
C GLU A 541 -4.35 5.71 -27.99
N SER A 542 -5.40 5.78 -28.78
CA SER A 542 -5.30 5.87 -30.23
C SER A 542 -4.73 7.23 -30.67
N LYS A 543 -4.31 7.30 -31.93
CA LYS A 543 -3.97 8.60 -32.53
C LYS A 543 -5.22 9.47 -32.58
N ALA A 544 -5.06 10.75 -32.29
CA ALA A 544 -6.15 11.72 -32.39
C ALA A 544 -6.65 11.82 -33.84
N VAL A 545 -7.95 11.64 -34.02
CA VAL A 545 -8.63 11.82 -35.30
C VAL A 545 -9.32 13.18 -35.29
N SER A 546 -9.06 14.00 -36.29
CA SER A 546 -9.72 15.30 -36.44
C SER A 546 -11.00 15.15 -37.27
N PHE A 547 -12.06 15.83 -36.86
CA PHE A 547 -13.31 15.87 -37.60
C PHE A 547 -13.89 17.30 -37.58
N PRO A 548 -14.62 17.70 -38.63
CA PRO A 548 -15.06 19.09 -38.78
C PRO A 548 -16.22 19.42 -37.84
N VAL A 549 -16.30 20.70 -37.47
CA VAL A 549 -17.48 21.33 -36.85
C VAL A 549 -18.07 22.30 -37.88
N ALA A 550 -19.38 22.22 -38.09
CA ALA A 550 -20.09 23.09 -39.01
C ALA A 550 -20.10 24.54 -38.48
N LYS A 551 -20.31 25.51 -39.38
CA LYS A 551 -20.30 26.95 -39.04
C LYS A 551 -21.34 27.34 -37.98
N ASP A 552 -22.42 26.57 -37.90
CA ASP A 552 -23.50 26.74 -36.92
C ASP A 552 -23.22 26.03 -35.58
N GLY A 553 -22.05 25.39 -35.44
CA GLY A 553 -21.58 24.70 -34.24
C GLY A 553 -21.93 23.22 -34.18
N HIS A 554 -22.65 22.66 -35.17
CA HIS A 554 -22.99 21.24 -35.18
C HIS A 554 -21.77 20.36 -35.49
N PHE A 555 -21.70 19.21 -34.82
CA PHE A 555 -20.70 18.20 -35.12
C PHE A 555 -21.30 16.78 -35.06
N SER A 556 -20.71 15.88 -35.83
CA SER A 556 -21.04 14.46 -35.80
C SER A 556 -19.82 13.62 -36.16
N TYR A 557 -19.66 12.49 -35.48
CA TYR A 557 -18.58 11.54 -35.72
C TYR A 557 -19.01 10.12 -35.36
N ARG A 558 -18.75 9.18 -36.27
CA ARG A 558 -18.99 7.75 -36.05
C ARG A 558 -17.79 7.10 -35.39
N ILE A 559 -17.96 6.71 -34.14
CA ILE A 559 -16.93 6.05 -33.33
C ILE A 559 -17.00 4.55 -33.62
N LYS A 560 -15.93 4.01 -34.24
CA LYS A 560 -15.74 2.57 -34.49
C LYS A 560 -14.57 2.05 -33.67
N PRO A 561 -14.83 1.34 -32.56
CA PRO A 561 -13.75 0.80 -31.74
C PRO A 561 -12.98 -0.29 -32.49
N ASP A 562 -11.66 -0.17 -32.53
CA ASP A 562 -10.75 -0.86 -33.43
C ASP A 562 -10.15 -2.15 -32.85
N LYS A 563 -10.29 -2.38 -31.54
CA LYS A 563 -9.74 -3.56 -30.84
C LYS A 563 -10.78 -4.63 -30.47
N GLY A 564 -11.97 -4.56 -31.07
CA GLY A 564 -13.06 -5.52 -30.83
C GLY A 564 -13.83 -5.25 -29.54
N LYS A 565 -14.44 -6.31 -28.99
CA LYS A 565 -15.27 -6.24 -27.78
C LYS A 565 -14.50 -5.66 -26.60
N GLY A 566 -15.19 -4.90 -25.77
CA GLY A 566 -14.61 -4.26 -24.58
C GLY A 566 -15.02 -2.79 -24.44
N SER A 567 -14.50 -2.17 -23.39
CA SER A 567 -14.84 -0.80 -23.01
C SER A 567 -13.77 0.19 -23.46
N TYR A 568 -14.21 1.38 -23.85
CA TYR A 568 -13.37 2.45 -24.39
C TYR A 568 -13.71 3.77 -23.69
N THR A 569 -12.69 4.45 -23.18
CA THR A 569 -12.82 5.88 -22.85
C THR A 569 -12.63 6.67 -24.12
N VAL A 570 -13.61 7.49 -24.45
CA VAL A 570 -13.54 8.42 -25.56
C VAL A 570 -13.33 9.82 -25.00
N THR A 571 -12.36 10.54 -25.56
CA THR A 571 -12.08 11.92 -25.15
C THR A 571 -12.12 12.82 -26.37
N LEU A 572 -12.90 13.90 -26.25
CA LEU A 572 -12.91 15.01 -27.19
C LEU A 572 -11.90 16.06 -26.74
N TYR A 573 -11.12 16.56 -27.68
CA TYR A 573 -10.07 17.54 -27.49
C TYR A 573 -10.29 18.75 -28.38
N ASN A 574 -9.69 19.86 -27.97
CA ASN A 574 -9.60 21.06 -28.79
C ASN A 574 -8.84 20.83 -30.11
N PRO A 575 -9.05 21.66 -31.14
CA PRO A 575 -8.23 21.64 -32.34
C PRO A 575 -6.74 21.96 -32.07
N PRO A 576 -5.83 21.57 -32.97
CA PRO A 576 -4.41 21.86 -32.83
C PRO A 576 -4.14 23.35 -32.61
N ARG A 577 -3.27 23.66 -31.64
CA ARG A 577 -2.82 25.03 -31.32
C ARG A 577 -3.92 26.04 -30.92
N SER A 578 -5.15 25.57 -30.67
CA SER A 578 -6.24 26.47 -30.26
C SER A 578 -6.17 26.87 -28.78
N VAL A 579 -5.42 26.12 -27.97
CA VAL A 579 -5.12 26.44 -26.57
C VAL A 579 -3.63 26.79 -26.49
N PRO A 580 -3.24 28.03 -26.12
CA PRO A 580 -1.87 28.56 -26.27
C PRO A 580 -0.76 27.78 -25.55
N LEU A 581 -1.11 26.92 -24.59
CA LEU A 581 -0.14 26.20 -23.73
C LEU A 581 -0.43 24.70 -23.61
N ALA A 582 -1.42 24.16 -24.33
CA ALA A 582 -1.79 22.74 -24.24
C ALA A 582 -2.35 22.22 -25.57
N ASP A 583 -1.53 21.50 -26.33
CA ASP A 583 -2.05 20.69 -27.44
C ASP A 583 -2.73 19.43 -26.88
N LEU A 584 -3.88 19.05 -27.43
CA LEU A 584 -4.75 17.99 -26.88
C LEU A 584 -5.20 18.26 -25.43
N ALA A 585 -5.73 19.45 -25.19
CA ALA A 585 -6.47 19.75 -23.96
C ALA A 585 -7.88 19.11 -24.04
N ALA A 586 -8.14 18.14 -23.15
CA ALA A 586 -9.43 17.43 -23.10
C ALA A 586 -10.57 18.41 -22.80
N ILE A 587 -11.67 18.30 -23.55
CA ILE A 587 -12.91 19.08 -23.37
C ILE A 587 -13.92 18.24 -22.58
N VAL A 588 -14.18 17.03 -23.05
CA VAL A 588 -15.17 16.13 -22.43
C VAL A 588 -14.77 14.67 -22.69
N SER A 589 -15.05 13.81 -21.72
CA SER A 589 -14.84 12.37 -21.81
C SER A 589 -16.10 11.60 -21.45
N PHE A 590 -16.25 10.42 -22.04
CA PHE A 590 -17.39 9.52 -21.85
C PHE A 590 -16.99 8.07 -22.16
N THR A 591 -17.88 7.13 -21.85
CA THR A 591 -17.60 5.69 -21.92
C THR A 591 -18.47 5.01 -22.97
N ILE A 592 -17.86 4.17 -23.81
CA ILE A 592 -18.53 3.26 -24.74
C ILE A 592 -18.18 1.82 -24.40
N VAL A 593 -19.17 0.92 -24.44
CA VAL A 593 -19.01 -0.53 -24.25
C VAL A 593 -19.39 -1.26 -25.53
N VAL A 594 -18.47 -2.06 -26.08
CA VAL A 594 -18.71 -2.92 -27.24
C VAL A 594 -18.96 -4.35 -26.78
N LYS A 595 -20.17 -4.88 -27.06
CA LYS A 595 -20.65 -6.20 -26.62
C LYS A 595 -20.19 -7.36 -27.50
#